data_AF-A0A9X2ZCN7-F1
#
_entry.id   AF-A0A9X2ZCN7-F1
#
_cell.length_a   1.000
_cell.length_b   1.000
_cell.length_c   1.000
_cell.angle_alpha   90.00
_cell.angle_beta   90.00
_cell.angle_gamma   90.00
#
_symmetry.space_group_name_H-M   'P 1'
#
loop_
_entity.id
_entity.type
_entity.pdbx_description
1 polymer ?
#
loop_
_entity_poly.entity_id
_entity_poly.type
_entity_poly.pdbx_seq_one_letter_code
_entity_poly.pdbx_strand_id
1 'polypeptide(L)'
;MRIIVLIVFLVLIGCKKENKNDLSNKHNGIVLKFKNTSVAFDGVSTVNDINNIKDDFIIQNNGTEILIQPAYLASDLLDGKTLIFSNDAVQKVKITFSYDAIFYGEEKKNTTLGFNRDTTMILKVIDKKVKVPSFENIKNILNKKFETNEVCEVAYLINQSYFNKIIANYEDFGGKSSPDYKDAMIFFKKGKKDFKKLEDLFINVDYSKLSIEFEDKNKAHSIITFDRMFGKYEFAKVEKQEISIPKGFYILDSTLISLKNIKYKILTLEKEEIKNKDNAQHNSNPIVILEKTGNKYYKKNDNYNLVFKYDDNCPADGYGGIVSKNNYFTIQQIFCVDFMFVNSYTTFKIDENTNEIYLHKYGEEYTDRSNSDRKIPTKVWSIKDFGVVKFDKVNETFLNNLRNKISIK
;
A
#
# COMPACT_ATOMS: atom_id res chain seq x y z
N MET A 1 48.10 61.13 21.13
CA MET A 1 46.96 61.23 20.18
C MET A 1 47.20 60.24 19.06
N ARG A 2 46.21 59.37 18.78
CA ARG A 2 46.14 58.31 17.74
C ARG A 2 46.46 56.85 18.15
N ILE A 3 45.40 56.20 18.62
CA ILE A 3 44.83 54.91 18.13
C ILE A 3 45.80 53.71 18.12
N ILE A 4 45.93 53.09 19.28
CA ILE A 4 46.17 51.65 19.43
C ILE A 4 45.22 51.16 20.54
N VAL A 5 43.99 50.82 20.18
CA VAL A 5 43.08 50.00 21.02
C VAL A 5 42.61 48.88 20.12
N LEU A 6 43.49 47.89 19.99
CA LEU A 6 43.27 46.64 19.31
C LEU A 6 42.53 45.71 20.29
N ILE A 7 41.36 45.21 19.86
CA ILE A 7 40.95 43.81 20.02
C ILE A 7 40.84 43.32 21.48
N VAL A 8 39.81 43.77 22.19
CA VAL A 8 39.11 42.94 23.20
C VAL A 8 37.61 43.22 23.12
N PHE A 9 37.04 43.30 21.91
CA PHE A 9 35.66 42.89 21.74
C PHE A 9 35.69 41.38 21.56
N LEU A 10 35.65 40.71 22.72
CA LEU A 10 35.29 39.32 22.86
C LEU A 10 34.13 39.05 21.90
N VAL A 11 34.48 38.35 20.83
CA VAL A 11 33.62 37.54 20.00
C VAL A 11 33.02 36.47 20.93
N LEU A 12 32.10 36.88 21.81
CA LEU A 12 31.04 36.03 22.32
C LEU A 12 30.01 35.91 21.19
N ILE A 13 30.45 35.42 20.03
CA ILE A 13 29.59 34.59 19.20
C ILE A 13 29.40 33.37 20.07
N GLY A 14 28.36 33.41 20.91
CA GLY A 14 27.83 32.22 21.52
C GLY A 14 27.60 31.25 20.39
N CYS A 15 28.46 30.24 20.27
CA CYS A 15 28.13 29.00 19.58
C CYS A 15 26.92 28.48 20.32
N LYS A 16 25.74 28.92 19.89
CA LYS A 16 24.46 28.37 20.27
C LYS A 16 24.59 26.93 19.84
N LYS A 17 24.90 26.03 20.79
CA LYS A 17 24.93 24.59 20.56
C LYS A 17 23.57 24.31 19.93
N GLU A 18 23.57 24.02 18.63
CA GLU A 18 22.37 23.54 17.98
C GLU A 18 21.99 22.29 18.75
N ASN A 19 20.94 22.38 19.56
CA ASN A 19 20.31 21.23 20.18
C ASN A 19 19.75 20.40 19.02
N LYS A 20 20.60 19.52 18.48
CA LYS A 20 20.18 18.44 17.59
C LYS A 20 19.16 17.64 18.39
N ASN A 21 17.92 17.67 17.93
CA ASN A 21 16.89 16.85 18.54
C ASN A 21 17.29 15.41 18.25
N ASP A 22 17.69 14.68 19.29
CA ASP A 22 18.03 13.28 19.12
C ASP A 22 16.73 12.50 18.92
N LEU A 23 16.41 12.22 17.66
CA LEU A 23 15.22 11.46 17.29
C LEU A 23 15.40 9.95 17.55
N SER A 24 16.59 9.49 17.96
CA SER A 24 16.87 8.05 18.12
C SER A 24 16.07 7.38 19.24
N ASN A 25 15.55 8.14 20.21
CA ASN A 25 14.81 7.64 21.37
C ASN A 25 13.27 7.69 21.22
N LYS A 26 12.72 7.99 20.04
CA LYS A 26 11.26 7.95 19.84
C LYS A 26 10.79 6.51 19.71
N HIS A 27 10.19 6.00 20.79
CA HIS A 27 9.74 4.61 20.89
C HIS A 27 8.59 4.20 19.94
N ASN A 28 7.86 5.15 19.34
CA ASN A 28 6.65 4.87 18.55
C ASN A 28 6.71 5.43 17.11
N GLY A 29 7.88 5.36 16.47
CA GLY A 29 8.05 5.99 15.16
C GLY A 29 9.17 5.43 14.29
N ILE A 30 9.11 5.74 12.99
CA ILE A 30 10.18 5.42 12.05
C ILE A 30 11.05 6.66 11.90
N VAL A 31 12.34 6.53 12.20
CA VAL A 31 13.34 7.58 11.96
C VAL A 31 14.06 7.30 10.64
N LEU A 32 13.95 8.24 9.71
CA LEU A 32 14.63 8.28 8.44
C LEU A 32 15.82 9.24 8.48
N LYS A 33 16.97 8.78 8.00
CA LYS A 33 18.19 9.58 7.96
C LYS A 33 18.48 10.02 6.53
N PHE A 34 18.62 11.32 6.34
CA PHE A 34 19.11 11.96 5.12
C PHE A 34 20.51 12.50 5.36
N LYS A 35 21.19 12.93 4.29
CA LYS A 35 22.57 13.45 4.36
C LYS A 35 22.77 14.53 5.44
N ASN A 36 21.82 15.47 5.56
CA ASN A 36 21.94 16.65 6.43
C ASN A 36 20.84 16.77 7.48
N THR A 37 19.86 15.85 7.49
CA THR A 37 18.71 15.93 8.39
C THR A 37 18.18 14.54 8.71
N SER A 38 17.23 14.45 9.63
CA SER A 38 16.49 13.24 9.89
C SER A 38 15.04 13.59 10.13
N VAL A 39 14.15 12.72 9.66
CA VAL A 39 12.69 12.89 9.79
C VAL A 39 12.16 11.69 10.55
N ALA A 40 11.38 11.93 11.59
CA ALA A 40 10.65 10.89 12.30
C ALA A 40 9.15 10.99 11.97
N PHE A 41 8.52 9.84 11.70
CA PHE A 41 7.06 9.72 11.70
C PHE A 41 6.61 9.31 13.08
N ASP A 42 5.72 10.09 13.68
CA ASP A 42 5.14 9.78 14.98
C ASP A 42 3.79 9.07 14.82
N GLY A 43 3.47 8.16 15.74
CA GLY A 43 2.19 7.46 15.78
C GLY A 43 1.96 6.48 14.62
N VAL A 44 3.03 5.85 14.13
CA VAL A 44 2.93 4.79 13.12
C VAL A 44 2.37 3.54 13.77
N SER A 45 1.24 3.05 13.27
CA SER A 45 0.72 1.75 13.69
C SER A 45 1.60 0.64 13.14
N THR A 46 1.84 -0.39 13.96
CA THR A 46 2.64 -1.54 13.57
C THR A 46 1.89 -2.83 13.84
N VAL A 47 2.07 -3.80 12.95
CA VAL A 47 1.62 -5.17 13.19
C VAL A 47 2.64 -5.98 13.97
N ASN A 48 3.85 -5.47 14.12
CA ASN A 48 4.91 -6.03 14.95
C ASN A 48 4.94 -5.33 16.32
N ASP A 49 5.91 -5.70 17.15
CA ASP A 49 6.19 -4.96 18.38
C ASP A 49 6.58 -3.50 18.04
N ILE A 50 6.24 -2.56 18.90
CA ILE A 50 6.55 -1.14 18.74
C ILE A 50 8.04 -0.83 18.56
N ASN A 51 8.90 -1.72 19.07
CA ASN A 51 10.35 -1.64 18.89
C ASN A 51 10.81 -2.09 17.48
N ASN A 52 9.94 -2.77 16.73
CA ASN A 52 10.20 -3.35 15.41
C ASN A 52 9.32 -2.75 14.31
N ILE A 53 8.77 -1.54 14.49
CA ILE A 53 7.93 -0.85 13.48
C ILE A 53 8.60 -0.84 12.09
N LYS A 54 9.93 -0.67 12.04
CA LYS A 54 10.67 -0.67 10.78
C LYS A 54 10.52 -1.97 10.01
N ASP A 55 10.27 -3.09 10.67
CA ASP A 55 10.08 -4.40 10.05
C ASP A 55 8.86 -4.44 9.15
N ASP A 56 7.87 -3.58 9.39
CA ASP A 56 6.65 -3.47 8.61
C ASP A 56 6.80 -2.79 7.26
N PHE A 57 8.00 -2.31 6.93
CA PHE A 57 8.23 -1.49 5.74
C PHE A 57 9.49 -1.89 4.99
N ILE A 58 9.41 -1.92 3.67
CA ILE A 58 10.60 -1.93 2.83
C ILE A 58 11.06 -0.48 2.70
N ILE A 59 12.23 -0.18 3.26
CA ILE A 59 12.81 1.17 3.23
C ILE A 59 14.10 1.12 2.40
N GLN A 60 14.10 1.81 1.27
CA GLN A 60 15.29 1.99 0.44
C GLN A 60 15.76 3.44 0.58
N ASN A 61 17.05 3.66 0.73
CA ASN A 61 17.61 4.99 1.00
C ASN A 61 18.93 5.19 0.26
N ASN A 62 19.01 6.21 -0.59
CA ASN A 62 20.23 6.60 -1.30
C ASN A 62 20.90 7.88 -0.74
N GLY A 63 20.36 8.42 0.36
CA GLY A 63 20.85 9.59 1.09
C GLY A 63 20.04 10.87 0.85
N THR A 64 19.44 11.02 -0.34
CA THR A 64 18.58 12.14 -0.73
C THR A 64 17.15 11.72 -0.99
N GLU A 65 16.93 10.49 -1.43
CA GLU A 65 15.63 9.91 -1.65
C GLU A 65 15.45 8.67 -0.76
N ILE A 66 14.29 8.59 -0.15
CA ILE A 66 13.85 7.43 0.60
C ILE A 66 12.55 6.93 0.02
N LEU A 67 12.54 5.67 -0.42
CA LEU A 67 11.33 4.97 -0.80
C LEU A 67 10.86 4.12 0.37
N ILE A 68 9.57 4.21 0.70
CA ILE A 68 8.91 3.41 1.72
C ILE A 68 7.73 2.69 1.08
N GLN A 69 7.75 1.37 1.19
CA GLN A 69 6.64 0.50 0.78
C GLN A 69 6.15 -0.30 1.97
N PRO A 70 4.82 -0.45 2.18
CA PRO A 70 4.30 -1.33 3.21
C PRO A 70 4.66 -2.79 2.93
N ALA A 71 5.17 -3.50 3.93
CA ALA A 71 5.46 -4.93 3.86
C ALA A 71 4.28 -5.78 4.38
N TYR A 72 3.43 -5.23 5.26
CA TYR A 72 2.36 -6.00 5.93
C TYR A 72 0.96 -5.35 6.03
N LEU A 73 0.79 -4.03 6.04
CA LEU A 73 -0.55 -3.37 6.03
C LEU A 73 -0.54 -2.09 5.17
N ALA A 74 -1.64 -1.82 4.46
CA ALA A 74 -1.77 -0.68 3.56
C ALA A 74 -2.25 0.62 4.23
N SER A 75 -2.80 0.52 5.45
CA SER A 75 -3.73 1.54 5.96
C SER A 75 -3.14 2.71 6.78
N ASP A 76 -1.86 2.75 7.19
CA ASP A 76 -1.53 3.72 8.27
C ASP A 76 -0.10 4.30 8.35
N LEU A 77 0.55 4.59 7.22
CA LEU A 77 1.93 5.10 7.27
C LEU A 77 2.03 6.63 7.43
N LEU A 78 1.10 7.40 6.84
CA LEU A 78 1.19 8.87 6.83
C LEU A 78 -0.13 9.61 7.01
N ASP A 79 -1.26 8.92 6.94
CA ASP A 79 -2.58 9.53 7.07
C ASP A 79 -2.68 10.23 8.43
N GLY A 80 -2.72 11.56 8.41
CA GLY A 80 -2.85 12.38 9.62
C GLY A 80 -1.62 12.38 10.54
N LYS A 81 -0.49 11.77 10.13
CA LYS A 81 0.71 11.63 10.97
C LYS A 81 1.49 12.93 11.06
N THR A 82 2.33 13.02 12.08
CA THR A 82 3.22 14.18 12.27
C THR A 82 4.65 13.81 11.86
N LEU A 83 5.21 14.59 10.93
CA LEU A 83 6.62 14.58 10.60
C LEU A 83 7.37 15.44 11.61
N ILE A 84 8.48 14.94 12.13
CA ILE A 84 9.33 15.65 13.09
C ILE A 84 10.75 15.68 12.54
N PHE A 85 11.26 16.87 12.29
CA PHE A 85 12.60 17.10 11.76
C PHE A 85 13.62 17.23 12.90
N SER A 86 14.83 16.71 12.71
CA SER A 86 15.89 16.79 13.73
C SER A 86 16.50 18.19 13.87
N ASN A 87 16.34 19.02 12.84
CA ASN A 87 16.86 20.39 12.78
C ASN A 87 15.81 21.41 12.31
N ASP A 88 16.06 22.69 12.60
CA ASP A 88 15.24 23.83 12.14
C ASP A 88 15.59 24.26 10.71
N ALA A 89 16.29 23.40 9.95
CA ALA A 89 16.76 23.75 8.62
C ALA A 89 15.66 23.63 7.56
N VAL A 90 14.64 22.80 7.82
CA VAL A 90 13.50 22.62 6.92
C VAL A 90 12.42 23.64 7.26
N GLN A 91 12.13 24.56 6.33
CA GLN A 91 11.13 25.62 6.53
C GLN A 91 9.79 25.33 5.86
N LYS A 92 9.82 24.57 4.76
CA LYS A 92 8.65 24.21 3.97
C LYS A 92 8.76 22.75 3.56
N VAL A 93 7.61 22.09 3.54
CA VAL A 93 7.46 20.73 3.04
C VAL A 93 6.41 20.77 1.95
N LYS A 94 6.76 20.27 0.78
CA LYS A 94 5.85 20.08 -0.34
C LYS A 94 5.39 18.63 -0.30
N ILE A 95 4.09 18.42 -0.18
CA ILE A 95 3.49 17.10 -0.19
C ILE A 95 2.69 16.96 -1.49
N THR A 96 2.99 15.93 -2.27
CA THR A 96 2.30 15.60 -3.52
C THR A 96 1.58 14.27 -3.34
N PHE A 97 0.27 14.27 -3.55
CA PHE A 97 -0.57 13.08 -3.57
C PHE A 97 -0.88 12.74 -5.02
N SER A 98 -0.47 11.56 -5.46
CA SER A 98 -0.88 10.97 -6.73
C SER A 98 -2.04 10.02 -6.44
N TYR A 99 -3.16 10.22 -7.12
CA TYR A 99 -4.36 9.44 -6.93
C TYR A 99 -4.99 9.06 -8.25
N ASP A 100 -5.70 7.94 -8.19
CA ASP A 100 -6.50 7.45 -9.28
C ASP A 100 -7.96 7.66 -8.87
N ALA A 101 -8.67 8.51 -9.63
CA ALA A 101 -10.12 8.58 -9.52
C ALA A 101 -10.69 7.45 -10.37
N ILE A 102 -11.07 6.36 -9.71
CA ILE A 102 -11.54 5.15 -10.37
C ILE A 102 -13.06 5.22 -10.45
N PHE A 103 -13.58 5.14 -11.67
CA PHE A 103 -15.01 4.94 -11.88
C PHE A 103 -15.30 3.45 -11.70
N TYR A 104 -16.06 3.09 -10.67
CA TYR A 104 -16.52 1.73 -10.48
C TYR A 104 -17.74 1.50 -11.38
N GLY A 105 -17.48 1.22 -12.66
CA GLY A 105 -18.42 0.47 -13.47
C GLY A 105 -18.03 -0.99 -13.42
N GLU A 106 -18.85 -1.87 -12.87
CA GLU A 106 -18.70 -3.34 -12.99
C GLU A 106 -18.94 -3.82 -14.44
N GLU A 107 -18.44 -3.11 -15.45
CA GLU A 107 -18.26 -3.76 -16.73
C GLU A 107 -17.11 -4.74 -16.59
N LYS A 108 -17.47 -6.00 -16.33
CA LYS A 108 -16.61 -7.18 -16.20
C LYS A 108 -15.53 -7.34 -17.29
N LYS A 109 -15.41 -6.48 -18.30
CA LYS A 109 -14.36 -6.61 -19.33
C LYS A 109 -13.74 -5.35 -19.95
N ASN A 110 -14.19 -4.09 -19.81
CA ASN A 110 -13.70 -3.09 -20.81
C ASN A 110 -13.60 -1.60 -20.49
N THR A 111 -13.86 -1.06 -19.29
CA THR A 111 -13.46 0.34 -19.06
C THR A 111 -13.36 0.72 -17.59
N THR A 112 -12.15 0.63 -17.04
CA THR A 112 -11.74 1.55 -15.98
C THR A 112 -11.38 2.85 -16.70
N LEU A 113 -12.35 3.76 -16.89
CA LEU A 113 -11.90 5.14 -17.04
C LEU A 113 -11.23 5.48 -15.70
N GLY A 114 -10.12 6.16 -15.76
CA GLY A 114 -9.37 6.57 -14.59
C GLY A 114 -8.54 7.72 -15.06
N PHE A 115 -8.59 8.84 -14.34
CA PHE A 115 -7.58 9.86 -14.53
C PHE A 115 -6.63 9.80 -13.35
N ASN A 116 -5.35 9.65 -13.67
CA ASN A 116 -4.29 9.86 -12.72
C ASN A 116 -4.09 11.37 -12.57
N ARG A 117 -4.12 11.86 -11.34
CA ARG A 117 -3.91 13.26 -11.04
C ARG A 117 -3.00 13.41 -9.83
N ASP A 118 -2.17 14.45 -9.91
CA ASP A 118 -1.37 14.89 -8.78
C ASP A 118 -2.04 16.08 -8.09
N THR A 119 -2.03 16.08 -6.77
CA THR A 119 -2.34 17.26 -5.96
C THR A 119 -1.21 17.56 -5.02
N THR A 120 -0.61 18.74 -5.23
CA THR A 120 0.45 19.27 -4.37
C THR A 120 -0.10 20.25 -3.35
N MET A 121 0.38 20.12 -2.13
CA MET A 121 0.17 21.03 -1.01
C MET A 121 1.52 21.49 -0.46
N ILE A 122 1.62 22.76 -0.09
CA ILE A 122 2.82 23.31 0.56
C ILE A 122 2.49 23.58 2.02
N LEU A 123 3.17 22.88 2.92
CA LEU A 123 2.98 22.99 4.37
C LEU A 123 4.15 23.74 5.00
N LYS A 124 3.86 24.58 5.98
CA LYS A 124 4.86 25.27 6.79
C LYS A 124 5.31 24.33 7.93
N VAL A 125 6.61 24.32 8.20
CA VAL A 125 7.16 23.66 9.38
C VAL A 125 7.00 24.60 10.59
N ILE A 126 6.38 24.11 11.65
CA ILE A 126 6.21 24.84 12.91
C ILE A 126 6.87 24.02 14.01
N ASP A 127 7.84 24.59 14.73
CA ASP A 127 8.58 23.92 15.80
C ASP A 127 9.13 22.55 15.40
N LYS A 128 9.77 22.49 14.21
CA LYS A 128 10.30 21.26 13.58
C LYS A 128 9.24 20.20 13.25
N LYS A 129 7.95 20.55 13.26
CA LYS A 129 6.85 19.62 13.01
C LYS A 129 6.03 20.02 11.80
N VAL A 130 5.54 19.01 11.08
CA VAL A 130 4.53 19.15 10.03
C VAL A 130 3.48 18.08 10.22
N LYS A 131 2.22 18.48 10.28
CA LYS A 131 1.11 17.54 10.27
C LYS A 131 0.75 17.22 8.82
N VAL A 132 0.93 15.96 8.41
CA VAL A 132 0.42 15.48 7.12
C VAL A 132 -1.10 15.50 7.19
N PRO A 133 -1.80 16.07 6.20
CA PRO A 133 -3.26 16.00 6.13
C PRO A 133 -3.72 14.55 6.13
N SER A 134 -4.87 14.28 6.76
CA SER A 134 -5.46 12.96 6.61
C SER A 134 -5.94 12.72 5.18
N PHE A 135 -6.06 11.46 4.75
CA PHE A 135 -6.59 11.18 3.42
C PHE A 135 -8.00 11.74 3.26
N GLU A 136 -8.80 11.68 4.33
CA GLU A 136 -10.11 12.33 4.37
C GLU A 136 -10.04 13.85 4.19
N ASN A 137 -9.07 14.53 4.81
CA ASN A 137 -8.86 15.96 4.57
C ASN A 137 -8.46 16.24 3.13
N ILE A 138 -7.67 15.35 2.52
CA ILE A 138 -7.25 15.45 1.12
C ILE A 138 -8.46 15.24 0.20
N LYS A 139 -9.28 14.21 0.42
CA LYS A 139 -10.55 14.01 -0.30
C LYS A 139 -11.41 15.26 -0.25
N ASN A 140 -11.55 15.88 0.92
CA ASN A 140 -12.30 17.13 1.04
C ASN A 140 -11.70 18.31 0.25
N ILE A 141 -10.36 18.39 0.11
CA ILE A 141 -9.69 19.37 -0.76
C ILE A 141 -9.88 19.02 -2.24
N LEU A 142 -9.79 17.74 -2.58
CA LEU A 142 -9.97 17.23 -3.94
C LEU A 142 -11.40 17.47 -4.40
N ASN A 143 -12.41 17.15 -3.58
CA ASN A 143 -13.81 17.38 -3.89
C ASN A 143 -14.06 18.86 -4.25
N LYS A 144 -13.49 19.81 -3.51
CA LYS A 144 -13.56 21.24 -3.86
C LYS A 144 -12.89 21.59 -5.20
N LYS A 145 -11.84 20.87 -5.60
CA LYS A 145 -11.21 21.04 -6.92
C LYS A 145 -12.00 20.38 -8.04
N PHE A 146 -12.72 19.31 -7.73
CA PHE A 146 -13.55 18.55 -8.66
C PHE A 146 -14.98 19.08 -8.80
N GLU A 147 -15.34 20.10 -8.02
CA GLU A 147 -16.55 20.92 -8.21
C GLU A 147 -16.57 21.73 -9.54
N THR A 148 -15.60 21.52 -10.44
CA THR A 148 -15.69 22.07 -11.79
C THR A 148 -16.77 21.34 -12.58
N ASN A 149 -17.67 22.09 -13.22
CA ASN A 149 -18.81 21.55 -13.98
C ASN A 149 -18.39 20.43 -14.96
N GLU A 150 -17.18 20.52 -15.54
CA GLU A 150 -16.68 19.59 -16.55
C GLU A 150 -16.38 18.18 -15.99
N VAL A 151 -15.71 18.06 -14.84
CA VAL A 151 -15.39 16.73 -14.28
C VAL A 151 -16.66 16.04 -13.79
N CYS A 152 -17.52 16.77 -13.08
CA CYS A 152 -18.82 16.25 -12.67
C CYS A 152 -19.71 15.87 -13.88
N GLU A 153 -19.63 16.61 -14.98
CA GLU A 153 -20.37 16.29 -16.21
C GLU A 153 -19.88 15.01 -16.87
N VAL A 154 -18.57 14.87 -17.07
CA VAL A 154 -17.98 13.63 -17.61
C VAL A 154 -18.32 12.44 -16.71
N ALA A 155 -18.16 12.62 -15.40
CA ALA A 155 -18.50 11.61 -14.40
C ALA A 155 -19.98 11.20 -14.43
N TYR A 156 -20.88 12.16 -14.54
CA TYR A 156 -22.31 11.90 -14.65
C TYR A 156 -22.64 11.12 -15.93
N LEU A 157 -22.07 11.49 -17.08
CA LEU A 157 -22.33 10.79 -18.35
C LEU A 157 -21.82 9.34 -18.34
N ILE A 158 -20.65 9.10 -17.74
CA ILE A 158 -20.10 7.76 -17.57
C ILE A 158 -21.04 6.90 -16.72
N ASN A 159 -21.42 7.39 -15.54
CA ASN A 159 -22.33 6.67 -14.64
C ASN A 159 -23.71 6.47 -15.25
N GLN A 160 -24.22 7.46 -15.97
CA GLN A 160 -25.49 7.34 -16.70
C GLN A 160 -25.44 6.20 -17.72
N SER A 161 -24.36 6.12 -18.51
CA SER A 161 -24.14 5.03 -19.46
C SER A 161 -24.08 3.67 -18.76
N TYR A 162 -23.32 3.58 -17.67
CA TYR A 162 -23.18 2.37 -16.87
C TYR A 162 -24.53 1.90 -16.26
N PHE A 163 -25.25 2.78 -15.57
CA PHE A 163 -26.51 2.43 -14.93
C PHE A 163 -27.63 2.14 -15.94
N ASN A 164 -27.60 2.75 -17.13
CA ASN A 164 -28.49 2.34 -18.22
C ASN A 164 -28.26 0.87 -18.61
N LYS A 165 -27.01 0.41 -18.66
CA LYS A 165 -26.69 -0.99 -18.96
C LYS A 165 -27.16 -1.94 -17.86
N ILE A 166 -26.99 -1.56 -16.58
CA ILE A 166 -27.51 -2.33 -15.45
C ILE A 166 -29.03 -2.48 -15.55
N ILE A 167 -29.76 -1.39 -15.80
CA ILE A 167 -31.22 -1.45 -15.90
C ILE A 167 -31.66 -2.32 -17.07
N ALA A 168 -30.99 -2.21 -18.22
CA ALA A 168 -31.32 -2.98 -19.42
C ALA A 168 -31.07 -4.49 -19.23
N ASN A 169 -30.05 -4.86 -18.44
CA ASN A 169 -29.60 -6.25 -18.28
C ASN A 169 -29.67 -6.71 -16.81
N TYR A 170 -30.62 -6.21 -16.04
CA TYR A 170 -30.61 -6.33 -14.56
C TYR A 170 -30.56 -7.78 -14.05
N GLU A 171 -31.00 -8.76 -14.85
CA GLU A 171 -30.92 -10.19 -14.50
C GLU A 171 -29.47 -10.68 -14.46
N ASP A 172 -28.63 -10.22 -15.38
CA ASP A 172 -27.18 -10.51 -15.40
C ASP A 172 -26.45 -9.88 -14.20
N PHE A 173 -27.05 -8.85 -13.61
CA PHE A 173 -26.58 -8.15 -12.41
C PHE A 173 -27.33 -8.60 -11.14
N GLY A 174 -27.83 -9.83 -11.08
CA GLY A 174 -28.42 -10.39 -9.86
C GLY A 174 -29.87 -9.96 -9.56
N GLY A 175 -30.58 -9.47 -10.58
CA GLY A 175 -32.00 -9.14 -10.49
C GLY A 175 -32.28 -7.79 -9.82
N LYS A 176 -33.56 -7.44 -9.69
CA LYS A 176 -34.00 -6.16 -9.09
C LYS A 176 -33.64 -6.00 -7.60
N SER A 177 -33.29 -7.10 -6.95
CA SER A 177 -32.86 -7.13 -5.56
C SER A 177 -31.39 -6.76 -5.38
N SER A 178 -30.59 -6.74 -6.45
CA SER A 178 -29.16 -6.49 -6.37
C SER A 178 -28.85 -5.06 -5.91
N PRO A 179 -27.71 -4.86 -5.21
CA PRO A 179 -27.22 -3.52 -4.88
C PRO A 179 -27.07 -2.63 -6.12
N ASP A 180 -26.49 -3.15 -7.21
CA ASP A 180 -26.22 -2.36 -8.41
C ASP A 180 -27.50 -1.85 -9.08
N TYR A 181 -28.55 -2.67 -9.14
CA TYR A 181 -29.85 -2.23 -9.63
C TYR A 181 -30.47 -1.17 -8.72
N LYS A 182 -30.34 -1.32 -7.39
CA LYS A 182 -30.84 -0.31 -6.44
C LYS A 182 -30.10 1.02 -6.58
N ASP A 183 -28.79 0.97 -6.74
CA ASP A 183 -27.94 2.15 -6.93
C ASP A 183 -28.24 2.84 -8.27
N ALA A 184 -28.44 2.07 -9.35
CA ALA A 184 -28.93 2.58 -10.63
C ALA A 184 -30.26 3.33 -10.48
N MET A 185 -31.22 2.73 -9.76
CA MET A 185 -32.52 3.36 -9.52
C MET A 185 -32.40 4.62 -8.64
N ILE A 186 -31.46 4.66 -7.70
CA ILE A 186 -31.17 5.87 -6.89
C ILE A 186 -30.56 6.96 -7.77
N PHE A 187 -29.60 6.61 -8.64
CA PHE A 187 -28.96 7.52 -9.57
C PHE A 187 -29.99 8.20 -10.47
N PHE A 188 -30.89 7.43 -11.11
CA PHE A 188 -31.90 8.00 -12.00
C PHE A 188 -33.06 8.73 -11.30
N LYS A 189 -33.26 8.50 -9.99
CA LYS A 189 -34.19 9.32 -9.19
C LYS A 189 -33.66 10.72 -8.92
N LYS A 190 -32.34 10.90 -8.98
CA LYS A 190 -31.67 12.20 -8.80
C LYS A 190 -31.46 12.85 -10.17
N GLY A 191 -31.74 14.15 -10.26
CA GLY A 191 -31.35 14.94 -11.43
C GLY A 191 -29.85 15.25 -11.40
N LYS A 192 -29.26 15.55 -12.56
CA LYS A 192 -27.84 15.95 -12.68
C LYS A 192 -27.42 17.04 -11.67
N LYS A 193 -28.33 17.96 -11.33
CA LYS A 193 -28.08 19.07 -10.38
C LYS A 193 -28.02 18.64 -8.91
N ASP A 194 -28.48 17.43 -8.60
CA ASP A 194 -28.52 16.90 -7.24
C ASP A 194 -27.17 16.29 -6.82
N PHE A 195 -26.28 16.02 -7.79
CA PHE A 195 -24.93 15.52 -7.57
C PHE A 195 -23.99 16.71 -7.33
N LYS A 196 -23.51 16.85 -6.09
CA LYS A 196 -22.68 17.98 -5.66
C LYS A 196 -21.23 17.58 -5.43
N LYS A 197 -20.94 16.28 -5.29
CA LYS A 197 -19.61 15.72 -5.07
C LYS A 197 -19.40 14.46 -5.90
N LEU A 198 -18.15 14.04 -6.07
CA LEU A 198 -17.79 12.84 -6.81
C LEU A 198 -18.38 11.57 -6.18
N GLU A 199 -18.48 11.51 -4.86
CA GLU A 199 -19.07 10.38 -4.15
C GLU A 199 -20.57 10.24 -4.43
N ASP A 200 -21.28 11.36 -4.71
CA ASP A 200 -22.69 11.30 -5.13
C ASP A 200 -22.83 10.57 -6.48
N LEU A 201 -21.77 10.61 -7.29
CA LEU A 201 -21.64 9.94 -8.58
C LEU A 201 -20.95 8.58 -8.46
N PHE A 202 -20.93 7.97 -7.27
CA PHE A 202 -20.36 6.63 -7.04
C PHE A 202 -18.88 6.52 -7.43
N ILE A 203 -18.14 7.63 -7.40
CA ILE A 203 -16.70 7.64 -7.67
C ILE A 203 -15.97 7.55 -6.33
N ASN A 204 -15.08 6.57 -6.23
CA ASN A 204 -14.15 6.49 -5.11
C ASN A 204 -12.78 6.99 -5.57
N VAL A 205 -12.23 7.90 -4.77
CA VAL A 205 -10.88 8.41 -4.95
C VAL A 205 -9.98 7.68 -3.98
N ASP A 206 -8.96 7.00 -4.48
CA ASP A 206 -7.90 6.42 -3.67
C ASP A 206 -6.53 6.89 -4.16
N TYR A 207 -5.60 7.09 -3.23
CA TYR A 207 -4.25 7.53 -3.58
C TYR A 207 -3.34 6.33 -3.81
N SER A 208 -2.66 6.32 -4.95
CA SER A 208 -1.67 5.31 -5.31
C SER A 208 -0.29 5.66 -4.76
N LYS A 209 0.02 6.94 -4.59
CA LYS A 209 1.35 7.40 -4.15
C LYS A 209 1.31 8.72 -3.40
N LEU A 210 2.22 8.86 -2.45
CA LEU A 210 2.39 10.06 -1.63
C LEU A 210 3.87 10.42 -1.55
N SER A 211 4.24 11.57 -2.10
CA SER A 211 5.60 12.09 -2.09
C SER A 211 5.72 13.29 -1.16
N ILE A 212 6.68 13.27 -0.25
CA ILE A 212 7.02 14.37 0.65
C ILE A 212 8.39 14.90 0.24
N GLU A 213 8.39 16.05 -0.40
CA GLU A 213 9.59 16.79 -0.79
C GLU A 213 9.88 17.89 0.23
N PHE A 214 11.15 18.05 0.60
CA PHE A 214 11.58 19.17 1.43
C PHE A 214 13.01 19.57 1.10
N GLU A 215 13.31 20.84 1.37
CA GLU A 215 14.63 21.43 1.16
C GLU A 215 15.17 21.92 2.51
N ASP A 216 16.44 21.60 2.80
CA ASP A 216 17.13 22.13 3.97
C ASP A 216 17.80 23.49 3.69
N LYS A 217 18.36 24.13 4.71
CA LYS A 217 19.10 25.41 4.59
C LYS A 217 20.31 25.34 3.63
N ASN A 218 20.81 24.15 3.33
CA ASN A 218 21.92 23.94 2.40
C ASN A 218 21.43 23.71 0.96
N LYS A 219 20.13 23.90 0.69
CA LYS A 219 19.47 23.61 -0.58
C LYS A 219 19.56 22.13 -1.00
N ALA A 220 19.79 21.22 -0.04
CA ALA A 220 19.71 19.81 -0.33
C ALA A 220 18.24 19.42 -0.44
N HIS A 221 17.83 19.02 -1.63
CA HIS A 221 16.50 18.48 -1.88
C HIS A 221 16.43 17.04 -1.38
N SER A 222 15.37 16.72 -0.65
CA SER A 222 15.12 15.39 -0.13
C SER A 222 13.67 14.99 -0.37
N ILE A 223 13.48 13.72 -0.71
CA ILE A 223 12.16 13.16 -1.05
C ILE A 223 11.93 11.91 -0.22
N ILE A 224 10.74 11.81 0.38
CA ILE A 224 10.22 10.54 0.88
C ILE A 224 9.05 10.15 0.00
N THR A 225 9.16 9.01 -0.68
CA THR A 225 8.10 8.47 -1.52
C THR A 225 7.44 7.31 -0.82
N PHE A 226 6.13 7.36 -0.70
CA PHE A 226 5.27 6.31 -0.21
C PHE A 226 4.46 5.79 -1.38
N ASP A 227 4.75 4.56 -1.78
CA ASP A 227 4.04 3.92 -2.86
C ASP A 227 3.05 2.91 -2.27
N ARG A 228 1.75 3.16 -2.47
CA ARG A 228 0.69 2.21 -2.15
C ARG A 228 0.49 1.20 -3.26
N MET A 229 0.84 1.56 -4.49
CA MET A 229 0.82 0.61 -5.59
C MET A 229 2.00 -0.32 -5.37
N PHE A 230 1.73 -1.58 -5.09
CA PHE A 230 2.74 -2.63 -4.91
C PHE A 230 3.47 -2.99 -6.21
N GLY A 231 3.54 -2.06 -7.18
CA GLY A 231 4.36 -2.18 -8.37
C GLY A 231 5.84 -2.27 -7.99
N LYS A 232 6.59 -3.05 -8.76
CA LYS A 232 8.05 -3.17 -8.60
C LYS A 232 8.73 -1.84 -8.88
N TYR A 233 9.08 -1.10 -7.83
CA TYR A 233 10.10 -0.06 -7.88
C TYR A 233 11.45 -0.69 -7.53
N GLU A 234 12.20 -1.12 -8.54
CA GLU A 234 13.61 -1.47 -8.38
C GLU A 234 14.49 -0.33 -8.92
N PHE A 235 15.47 0.11 -8.13
CA PHE A 235 16.60 0.90 -8.65
C PHE A 235 17.51 0.07 -9.59
N ALA A 236 17.31 -1.24 -9.68
CA ALA A 236 18.14 -2.15 -10.45
C ALA A 236 17.35 -2.85 -11.57
N LYS A 237 18.03 -3.12 -12.69
CA LYS A 237 17.51 -3.98 -13.76
C LYS A 237 17.39 -5.41 -13.24
N VAL A 238 16.19 -5.99 -13.28
CA VAL A 238 15.98 -7.43 -13.11
C VAL A 238 16.80 -8.17 -14.17
N GLU A 239 17.83 -8.90 -13.75
CA GLU A 239 18.54 -9.82 -14.64
C GLU A 239 17.57 -10.89 -15.16
N LYS A 240 17.45 -11.02 -16.49
CA LYS A 240 16.80 -12.16 -17.13
C LYS A 240 17.66 -13.39 -16.92
N GLN A 241 17.30 -14.21 -15.93
CA GLN A 241 17.93 -15.51 -15.69
C GLN A 241 16.98 -16.64 -16.11
N GLU A 242 17.55 -17.72 -16.66
CA GLU A 242 16.78 -18.90 -17.09
C GLU A 242 16.12 -19.58 -15.88
N ILE A 243 14.80 -19.56 -15.87
CA ILE A 243 13.97 -20.24 -14.86
C ILE A 243 13.00 -21.13 -15.63
N SER A 244 12.97 -22.42 -15.28
CA SER A 244 11.96 -23.33 -15.79
C SER A 244 10.66 -23.15 -14.99
N ILE A 245 9.59 -22.74 -15.66
CA ILE A 245 8.23 -22.69 -15.12
C ILE A 245 7.38 -23.78 -15.78
N PRO A 246 6.33 -24.29 -15.10
CA PRO A 246 5.41 -25.26 -15.68
C PRO A 246 4.81 -24.79 -17.01
N LYS A 247 4.61 -25.72 -17.94
CA LYS A 247 3.98 -25.43 -19.24
C LYS A 247 2.58 -24.86 -19.02
N GLY A 248 2.23 -23.80 -19.77
CA GLY A 248 0.92 -23.15 -19.68
C GLY A 248 0.85 -22.04 -18.63
N PHE A 249 1.97 -21.67 -18.00
CA PHE A 249 2.06 -20.57 -17.05
C PHE A 249 3.09 -19.52 -17.50
N TYR A 250 2.87 -18.27 -17.09
CA TYR A 250 3.87 -17.20 -17.06
C TYR A 250 4.14 -16.74 -15.63
N ILE A 251 5.26 -16.05 -15.43
CA ILE A 251 5.55 -15.39 -14.14
C ILE A 251 4.74 -14.10 -14.11
N LEU A 252 3.70 -14.07 -13.28
CA LEU A 252 2.90 -12.86 -13.03
C LEU A 252 3.71 -11.86 -12.20
N ASP A 253 4.31 -12.37 -11.13
CA ASP A 253 5.07 -11.56 -10.19
C ASP A 253 6.20 -12.39 -9.56
N SER A 254 7.19 -11.73 -8.99
CA SER A 254 8.26 -12.40 -8.27
C SER A 254 9.00 -11.50 -7.31
N THR A 255 9.52 -12.08 -6.25
CA THR A 255 10.45 -11.40 -5.36
C THR A 255 11.68 -12.25 -5.06
N LEU A 256 12.73 -11.62 -4.53
CA LEU A 256 13.98 -12.25 -4.16
C LEU A 256 14.19 -12.16 -2.65
N ILE A 257 14.69 -13.25 -2.07
CA ILE A 257 15.19 -13.29 -0.69
C ILE A 257 16.66 -13.66 -0.76
N SER A 258 17.53 -12.85 -0.16
CA SER A 258 18.96 -13.17 -0.01
C SER A 258 19.27 -13.35 1.47
N LEU A 259 19.55 -14.59 1.86
CA LEU A 259 20.08 -14.95 3.17
C LEU A 259 21.60 -15.08 3.05
N LYS A 260 22.31 -15.20 4.18
CA LYS A 260 23.79 -15.19 4.22
C LYS A 260 24.44 -16.11 3.18
N ASN A 261 23.93 -17.34 3.05
CA ASN A 261 24.55 -18.37 2.21
C ASN A 261 23.63 -18.89 1.09
N ILE A 262 22.41 -18.39 1.00
CA ILE A 262 21.39 -18.95 0.11
C ILE A 262 20.49 -17.84 -0.41
N LYS A 263 20.09 -17.95 -1.67
CA LYS A 263 19.16 -17.02 -2.31
C LYS A 263 17.92 -17.78 -2.75
N TYR A 264 16.77 -17.21 -2.49
CA TYR A 264 15.50 -17.72 -2.96
C TYR A 264 14.88 -16.74 -3.94
N LYS A 265 14.18 -17.29 -4.93
CA LYS A 265 13.28 -16.55 -5.80
C LYS A 265 11.88 -17.11 -5.63
N ILE A 266 10.95 -16.25 -5.28
CA ILE A 266 9.56 -16.64 -5.05
C ILE A 266 8.79 -16.09 -6.23
N LEU A 267 8.02 -16.96 -6.89
CA LEU A 267 7.27 -16.66 -8.08
C LEU A 267 5.79 -16.81 -7.79
N THR A 268 5.02 -15.85 -8.27
CA THR A 268 3.58 -16.04 -8.47
C THR A 268 3.39 -16.36 -9.94
N LEU A 269 2.79 -17.50 -10.23
CA LEU A 269 2.50 -17.94 -11.58
C LEU A 269 1.06 -17.59 -11.94
N GLU A 270 0.84 -17.35 -13.22
CA GLU A 270 -0.48 -17.14 -13.80
C GLU A 270 -0.62 -17.96 -15.07
N LYS A 271 -1.83 -18.43 -15.36
CA LYS A 271 -2.07 -19.22 -16.55
C LYS A 271 -1.93 -18.35 -17.80
N GLU A 272 -1.23 -18.85 -18.82
CA GLU A 272 -1.07 -18.18 -20.12
C GLU A 272 -2.43 -17.85 -20.76
N GLU A 273 -3.47 -18.63 -20.47
CA GLU A 273 -4.83 -18.41 -21.00
C GLU A 273 -5.46 -17.08 -20.57
N ILE A 274 -4.98 -16.43 -19.51
CA ILE A 274 -5.48 -15.12 -19.06
C ILE A 274 -4.50 -13.98 -19.28
N LYS A 275 -3.35 -14.27 -19.90
CA LYS A 275 -2.34 -13.26 -20.20
C LYS A 275 -2.89 -12.20 -21.16
N ASN A 276 -2.62 -10.93 -20.86
CA ASN A 276 -3.11 -9.77 -21.61
C ASN A 276 -4.65 -9.69 -21.71
N LYS A 277 -5.39 -10.39 -20.84
CA LYS A 277 -6.82 -10.11 -20.67
C LYS A 277 -6.95 -8.92 -19.72
N ASP A 278 -7.62 -7.88 -20.19
CA ASP A 278 -8.01 -6.77 -19.32
C ASP A 278 -8.96 -7.28 -18.23
N ASN A 279 -8.80 -6.75 -17.02
CA ASN A 279 -9.57 -7.13 -15.82
C ASN A 279 -9.55 -8.64 -15.53
N ALA A 280 -8.44 -9.32 -15.83
CA ALA A 280 -8.25 -10.69 -15.42
C ALA A 280 -8.26 -10.77 -13.89
N GLN A 281 -9.13 -11.62 -13.34
CA GLN A 281 -9.06 -11.93 -11.92
C GLN A 281 -7.95 -12.93 -11.67
N HIS A 282 -7.09 -12.61 -10.70
CA HIS A 282 -5.92 -13.38 -10.34
C HIS A 282 -6.25 -14.35 -9.21
N ASN A 283 -6.97 -15.42 -9.53
CA ASN A 283 -7.40 -16.41 -8.54
C ASN A 283 -6.63 -17.71 -8.68
N SER A 284 -6.46 -18.45 -7.57
CA SER A 284 -5.77 -19.75 -7.55
C SER A 284 -4.36 -19.73 -8.15
N ASN A 285 -3.66 -18.59 -8.05
CA ASN A 285 -2.30 -18.45 -8.54
C ASN A 285 -1.33 -19.37 -7.78
N PRO A 286 -0.56 -20.22 -8.50
CA PRO A 286 0.48 -21.02 -7.86
C PRO A 286 1.62 -20.13 -7.35
N ILE A 287 2.02 -20.35 -6.11
CA ILE A 287 3.23 -19.76 -5.53
C ILE A 287 4.35 -20.79 -5.59
N VAL A 288 5.43 -20.49 -6.29
CA VAL A 288 6.58 -21.39 -6.45
C VAL A 288 7.81 -20.76 -5.82
N ILE A 289 8.50 -21.54 -4.98
CA ILE A 289 9.73 -21.11 -4.31
C ILE A 289 10.89 -21.83 -4.94
N LEU A 290 11.85 -21.06 -5.45
CA LEU A 290 13.07 -21.55 -6.05
C LEU A 290 14.27 -21.22 -5.16
N GLU A 291 15.18 -22.17 -5.03
CA GLU A 291 16.45 -22.01 -4.33
C GLU A 291 17.59 -21.88 -5.35
N LYS A 292 18.50 -20.95 -5.13
CA LYS A 292 19.66 -20.75 -6.00
C LYS A 292 20.74 -21.77 -5.64
N THR A 293 21.18 -22.53 -6.63
CA THR A 293 22.34 -23.43 -6.53
C THR A 293 23.28 -23.15 -7.68
N GLY A 294 24.48 -22.62 -7.35
CA GLY A 294 25.39 -22.08 -8.35
C GLY A 294 24.76 -20.92 -9.12
N ASN A 295 24.70 -21.04 -10.45
CA ASN A 295 24.13 -20.01 -11.34
C ASN A 295 22.67 -20.28 -11.73
N LYS A 296 22.04 -21.34 -11.20
CA LYS A 296 20.68 -21.75 -11.56
C LYS A 296 19.75 -21.73 -10.36
N TYR A 297 18.45 -21.59 -10.63
CA TYR A 297 17.39 -21.72 -9.64
C TYR A 297 16.69 -23.07 -9.81
N TYR A 298 16.51 -23.78 -8.70
CA TYR A 298 15.82 -25.07 -8.65
C TYR A 298 14.60 -24.97 -7.76
N LYS A 299 13.51 -25.64 -8.14
CA LYS A 299 12.28 -25.66 -7.34
C LYS A 299 12.54 -26.28 -5.98
N LYS A 300 12.27 -25.52 -4.93
CA LYS A 300 12.35 -25.93 -3.52
C LYS A 300 10.99 -26.36 -2.97
N ASN A 301 9.96 -25.58 -3.27
CA ASN A 301 8.60 -25.82 -2.78
C ASN A 301 7.57 -25.15 -3.71
N ASP A 302 6.30 -25.53 -3.59
CA ASP A 302 5.19 -24.84 -4.24
C ASP A 302 3.90 -24.93 -3.41
N ASN A 303 2.95 -24.06 -3.73
CA ASN A 303 1.62 -24.08 -3.17
C ASN A 303 0.60 -23.54 -4.18
N TYR A 304 -0.37 -24.38 -4.55
CA TYR A 304 -1.42 -24.08 -5.54
C TYR A 304 -2.76 -23.69 -4.91
N ASN A 305 -2.87 -23.72 -3.57
CA ASN A 305 -4.13 -23.54 -2.85
C ASN A 305 -4.07 -22.38 -1.84
N LEU A 306 -3.04 -21.55 -1.92
CA LEU A 306 -2.83 -20.43 -1.01
C LEU A 306 -3.66 -19.21 -1.42
N VAL A 307 -3.60 -18.83 -2.70
CA VAL A 307 -4.46 -17.79 -3.28
C VAL A 307 -5.84 -18.38 -3.50
N PHE A 308 -6.87 -17.68 -3.01
CA PHE A 308 -8.22 -18.21 -2.96
C PHE A 308 -8.77 -18.47 -4.36
N LYS A 309 -9.74 -19.38 -4.42
CA LYS A 309 -10.49 -19.60 -5.65
C LYS A 309 -11.41 -18.41 -5.92
N TYR A 310 -11.75 -18.25 -7.19
CA TYR A 310 -12.76 -17.29 -7.56
C TYR A 310 -14.11 -17.69 -6.95
N ASP A 311 -14.78 -16.72 -6.34
CA ASP A 311 -16.17 -16.82 -5.88
C ASP A 311 -17.00 -15.82 -6.70
N ASP A 312 -18.00 -16.32 -7.41
CA ASP A 312 -18.84 -15.55 -8.34
C ASP A 312 -19.53 -14.33 -7.69
N ASN A 313 -19.69 -14.34 -6.36
CA ASN A 313 -20.30 -13.24 -5.61
C ASN A 313 -19.29 -12.17 -5.16
N CYS A 314 -18.02 -12.31 -5.52
CA CYS A 314 -16.96 -11.42 -5.10
C CYS A 314 -16.34 -10.66 -6.29
N PRO A 315 -16.52 -9.33 -6.36
CA PRO A 315 -15.87 -8.51 -7.38
C PRO A 315 -14.39 -8.22 -7.08
N ALA A 316 -13.74 -8.94 -6.15
CA ALA A 316 -12.33 -8.73 -5.83
C ALA A 316 -11.39 -9.40 -6.85
N ASP A 317 -10.21 -8.83 -7.01
CA ASP A 317 -9.24 -9.22 -8.03
C ASP A 317 -8.41 -10.47 -7.67
N GLY A 318 -8.55 -11.01 -6.45
CA GLY A 318 -7.77 -12.15 -5.98
C GLY A 318 -6.36 -11.72 -5.55
N TYR A 319 -5.32 -12.33 -6.09
CA TYR A 319 -3.92 -12.03 -5.81
C TYR A 319 -3.61 -10.54 -6.01
N GLY A 320 -3.10 -9.90 -4.96
CA GLY A 320 -2.75 -8.49 -4.95
C GLY A 320 -1.25 -8.19 -5.06
N GLY A 321 -0.38 -9.18 -4.84
CA GLY A 321 1.07 -9.00 -4.95
C GLY A 321 1.90 -9.89 -4.03
N ILE A 322 3.21 -9.91 -4.27
CA ILE A 322 4.20 -10.56 -3.40
C ILE A 322 5.31 -9.58 -3.07
N VAL A 323 5.62 -9.50 -1.78
CA VAL A 323 6.72 -8.68 -1.27
C VAL A 323 7.63 -9.55 -0.41
N SER A 324 8.92 -9.25 -0.38
CA SER A 324 9.87 -9.88 0.55
C SER A 324 10.68 -8.86 1.33
N LYS A 325 11.12 -9.29 2.50
CA LYS A 325 12.03 -8.55 3.35
C LYS A 325 12.79 -9.50 4.26
N ASN A 326 14.12 -9.34 4.31
CA ASN A 326 14.99 -10.24 5.09
C ASN A 326 14.70 -11.70 4.71
N ASN A 327 14.36 -12.54 5.69
CA ASN A 327 13.95 -13.92 5.51
C ASN A 327 12.44 -14.14 5.48
N TYR A 328 11.66 -13.11 5.19
CA TYR A 328 10.20 -13.17 5.10
C TYR A 328 9.71 -12.83 3.68
N PHE A 329 8.58 -13.41 3.30
CA PHE A 329 7.77 -12.94 2.18
C PHE A 329 6.30 -12.96 2.54
N THR A 330 5.53 -12.04 1.95
CA THR A 330 4.10 -11.89 2.17
C THR A 330 3.38 -12.00 0.84
N ILE A 331 2.39 -12.90 0.80
CA ILE A 331 1.40 -12.97 -0.28
C ILE A 331 0.21 -12.09 0.12
N GLN A 332 -0.14 -11.17 -0.75
CA GLN A 332 -1.30 -10.30 -0.60
C GLN A 332 -2.41 -10.80 -1.50
N GLN A 333 -3.65 -10.77 -1.01
CA GLN A 333 -4.83 -11.06 -1.82
C GLN A 333 -6.03 -10.29 -1.29
N ILE A 334 -6.95 -9.97 -2.19
CA ILE A 334 -8.22 -9.33 -1.92
C ILE A 334 -9.33 -10.33 -2.24
N PHE A 335 -10.24 -10.55 -1.30
CA PHE A 335 -11.42 -11.38 -1.49
C PHE A 335 -12.61 -10.77 -0.75
N CYS A 336 -13.76 -11.45 -0.77
CA CYS A 336 -14.97 -10.95 -0.14
C CYS A 336 -15.44 -11.88 0.97
N VAL A 337 -16.00 -11.26 2.01
CA VAL A 337 -16.72 -11.96 3.08
C VAL A 337 -18.00 -11.18 3.31
N ASP A 338 -19.13 -11.81 3.02
CA ASP A 338 -20.43 -11.14 3.02
C ASP A 338 -20.38 -9.85 2.17
N PHE A 339 -20.71 -8.70 2.76
CA PHE A 339 -20.66 -7.38 2.12
C PHE A 339 -19.34 -6.64 2.34
N MET A 340 -18.25 -7.33 2.67
CA MET A 340 -16.96 -6.71 2.94
C MET A 340 -15.92 -7.11 1.89
N PHE A 341 -15.11 -6.14 1.46
CA PHE A 341 -13.80 -6.44 0.87
C PHE A 341 -12.82 -6.75 1.99
N VAL A 342 -12.01 -7.78 1.80
CA VAL A 342 -10.99 -8.24 2.74
C VAL A 342 -9.65 -8.22 2.05
N ASN A 343 -8.78 -7.31 2.48
CA ASN A 343 -7.36 -7.33 2.13
C ASN A 343 -6.65 -8.26 3.10
N SER A 344 -6.08 -9.35 2.62
CA SER A 344 -5.36 -10.30 3.45
C SER A 344 -3.87 -10.40 3.12
N TYR A 345 -3.10 -10.65 4.17
CA TYR A 345 -1.65 -10.64 4.18
C TYR A 345 -1.15 -11.94 4.80
N THR A 346 -0.69 -12.87 3.96
CA THR A 346 -0.16 -14.16 4.42
C THR A 346 1.36 -14.14 4.37
N THR A 347 1.98 -13.98 5.54
CA THR A 347 3.44 -13.85 5.68
C THR A 347 4.07 -15.17 6.08
N PHE A 348 5.08 -15.57 5.32
CA PHE A 348 5.92 -16.73 5.59
C PHE A 348 7.32 -16.28 6.00
N LYS A 349 7.99 -17.13 6.79
CA LYS A 349 9.39 -17.00 7.18
C LYS A 349 10.18 -18.20 6.68
N ILE A 350 11.39 -17.95 6.22
CA ILE A 350 12.41 -18.97 5.93
C ILE A 350 13.35 -19.06 7.13
N ASP A 351 13.44 -20.24 7.77
CA ASP A 351 14.46 -20.46 8.80
C ASP A 351 15.84 -20.55 8.17
N GLU A 352 16.77 -19.71 8.62
CA GLU A 352 18.13 -19.68 8.05
C GLU A 352 18.95 -20.94 8.38
N ASN A 353 18.59 -21.69 9.43
CA ASN A 353 19.31 -22.88 9.87
C ASN A 353 18.76 -24.14 9.20
N THR A 354 17.42 -24.26 9.10
CA THR A 354 16.78 -25.47 8.55
C THR A 354 16.38 -25.32 7.09
N ASN A 355 16.35 -24.10 6.55
CA ASN A 355 15.78 -23.76 5.24
C ASN A 355 14.30 -24.17 5.08
N GLU A 356 13.60 -24.44 6.20
CA GLU A 356 12.17 -24.69 6.19
C GLU A 356 11.40 -23.36 6.07
N ILE A 357 10.25 -23.42 5.41
CA ILE A 357 9.38 -22.27 5.17
C ILE A 357 8.07 -22.51 5.90
N TYR A 358 7.70 -21.59 6.78
CA TYR A 358 6.53 -21.71 7.64
C TYR A 358 5.74 -20.41 7.67
N LEU A 359 4.44 -20.56 7.93
CA LEU A 359 3.55 -19.45 8.18
C LEU A 359 4.02 -18.71 9.43
N HIS A 360 4.30 -17.43 9.27
CA HIS A 360 4.68 -16.55 10.36
C HIS A 360 3.48 -15.79 10.91
N LYS A 361 2.63 -15.30 10.01
CA LYS A 361 1.51 -14.41 10.34
C LYS A 361 0.46 -14.44 9.23
N TYR A 362 -0.79 -14.24 9.61
CA TYR A 362 -1.90 -13.95 8.71
C TYR A 362 -2.65 -12.72 9.23
N GLY A 363 -2.90 -11.73 8.37
CA GLY A 363 -3.61 -10.51 8.74
C GLY A 363 -4.73 -10.18 7.75
N GLU A 364 -5.78 -9.53 8.22
CA GLU A 364 -6.93 -9.10 7.43
C GLU A 364 -7.36 -7.68 7.78
N GLU A 365 -7.52 -6.83 6.77
CA GLU A 365 -8.17 -5.53 6.83
C GLU A 365 -9.49 -5.57 6.06
N TYR A 366 -10.50 -4.90 6.59
CA TYR A 366 -11.87 -5.00 6.09
C TYR A 366 -12.39 -3.62 5.66
N THR A 367 -13.05 -3.59 4.51
CA THR A 367 -13.80 -2.43 4.03
C THR A 367 -15.26 -2.84 3.81
N ASP A 368 -16.19 -2.19 4.50
CA ASP A 368 -17.62 -2.42 4.32
C ASP A 368 -18.08 -1.78 3.01
N ARG A 369 -18.59 -2.58 2.07
CA ARG A 369 -19.05 -2.11 0.76
C ARG A 369 -20.24 -1.15 0.86
N SER A 370 -21.04 -1.27 1.92
CA SER A 370 -22.21 -0.43 2.14
C SER A 370 -21.89 0.86 2.89
N ASN A 371 -20.74 0.91 3.57
CA ASN A 371 -20.28 2.06 4.34
C ASN A 371 -18.75 2.03 4.48
N SER A 372 -18.05 2.54 3.47
CA SER A 372 -16.58 2.54 3.45
C SER A 372 -15.91 3.28 4.61
N ASP A 373 -16.65 4.18 5.28
CA ASP A 373 -16.14 4.97 6.40
C ASP A 373 -16.25 4.22 7.74
N ARG A 374 -16.94 3.07 7.74
CA ARG A 374 -17.05 2.22 8.92
C ARG A 374 -15.67 1.71 9.28
N LYS A 375 -15.18 2.13 10.45
CA LYS A 375 -13.93 1.62 11.02
C LYS A 375 -14.13 0.18 11.49
N ILE A 376 -13.51 -0.78 10.78
CA ILE A 376 -13.48 -2.18 11.16
C ILE A 376 -12.07 -2.52 11.66
N PRO A 377 -11.92 -3.12 12.86
CA PRO A 377 -10.61 -3.49 13.38
C PRO A 377 -9.92 -4.52 12.48
N THR A 378 -8.62 -4.29 12.23
CA THR A 378 -7.73 -5.28 11.61
C THR A 378 -7.65 -6.53 12.48
N LYS A 379 -7.72 -7.72 11.86
CA LYS A 379 -7.49 -8.98 12.55
C LYS A 379 -6.12 -9.53 12.20
N VAL A 380 -5.44 -10.11 13.19
CA VAL A 380 -4.10 -10.66 13.03
C VAL A 380 -4.00 -11.95 13.81
N TRP A 381 -3.53 -12.99 13.12
CA TRP A 381 -3.14 -14.27 13.68
C TRP A 381 -1.65 -14.47 13.45
N SER A 382 -0.97 -15.07 14.42
CA SER A 382 0.46 -15.31 14.45
C SER A 382 0.75 -16.76 14.80
N ILE A 383 2.03 -17.14 14.78
CA ILE A 383 2.50 -18.45 15.29
C ILE A 383 1.94 -18.78 16.69
N LYS A 384 1.63 -17.78 17.52
CA LYS A 384 1.01 -18.01 18.84
C LYS A 384 -0.40 -18.60 18.74
N ASP A 385 -1.12 -18.29 17.66
CA ASP A 385 -2.52 -18.64 17.45
C ASP A 385 -2.68 -19.96 16.68
N PHE A 386 -1.71 -20.31 15.83
CA PHE A 386 -1.78 -21.47 14.95
C PHE A 386 -0.59 -22.44 15.03
N GLY A 387 0.40 -22.16 15.87
CA GLY A 387 1.62 -22.97 15.99
C GLY A 387 2.53 -22.86 14.77
N VAL A 388 3.34 -23.89 14.54
CA VAL A 388 4.24 -23.97 13.36
C VAL A 388 3.51 -24.68 12.24
N VAL A 389 3.24 -23.98 11.14
CA VAL A 389 2.56 -24.53 9.96
C VAL A 389 3.45 -24.38 8.74
N LYS A 390 3.74 -25.49 8.05
CA LYS A 390 4.59 -25.50 6.86
C LYS A 390 3.91 -24.84 5.67
N PHE A 391 4.70 -24.24 4.78
CA PHE A 391 4.24 -23.52 3.60
C PHE A 391 3.25 -24.32 2.73
N ASP A 392 3.54 -25.59 2.48
CA ASP A 392 2.72 -26.49 1.65
C ASP A 392 1.40 -26.91 2.31
N LYS A 393 1.24 -26.64 3.62
CA LYS A 393 0.04 -26.95 4.40
C LYS A 393 -0.91 -25.76 4.55
N VAL A 394 -0.47 -24.54 4.23
CA VAL A 394 -1.35 -23.37 4.27
C VAL A 394 -2.21 -23.37 3.02
N ASN A 395 -3.53 -23.35 3.19
CA ASN A 395 -4.48 -23.26 2.09
C ASN A 395 -5.70 -22.42 2.50
N GLU A 396 -6.58 -22.16 1.54
CA GLU A 396 -7.82 -21.42 1.76
C GLU A 396 -8.64 -21.95 2.95
N THR A 397 -8.84 -23.27 3.04
CA THR A 397 -9.57 -23.87 4.17
C THR A 397 -8.90 -23.60 5.51
N PHE A 398 -7.57 -23.72 5.57
CA PHE A 398 -6.81 -23.42 6.78
C PHE A 398 -6.96 -21.95 7.19
N LEU A 399 -6.83 -21.00 6.25
CA LEU A 399 -6.94 -19.56 6.52
C LEU A 399 -8.37 -19.16 6.93
N ASN A 400 -9.39 -19.72 6.27
CA ASN A 400 -10.79 -19.55 6.66
C ASN A 400 -11.09 -20.12 8.06
N ASN A 401 -10.46 -21.24 8.43
CA ASN A 401 -10.60 -21.78 9.78
C ASN A 401 -9.96 -20.89 10.85
N LEU A 402 -8.88 -20.15 10.54
CA LEU A 402 -8.30 -19.16 11.47
C LEU A 402 -9.29 -18.04 11.77
N ARG A 403 -10.00 -17.54 10.75
CA ARG A 403 -11.05 -16.53 10.90
C ARG A 403 -12.19 -16.96 11.82
N ASN A 404 -12.59 -18.22 11.70
CA ASN A 404 -13.76 -18.77 12.40
C ASN A 404 -13.46 -19.29 13.81
N LYS A 405 -12.17 -19.37 14.19
CA LYS A 405 -11.80 -19.68 15.57
C LYS A 405 -12.21 -18.50 16.46
N ILE A 406 -13.20 -18.73 17.31
CA ILE A 406 -13.50 -17.86 18.45
C ILE A 406 -12.21 -17.76 19.26
N SER A 407 -11.66 -16.55 19.41
CA SER A 407 -10.54 -16.31 20.31
C SER A 407 -10.93 -16.77 21.71
N ILE A 408 -10.39 -17.91 22.15
CA ILE A 408 -10.49 -18.32 23.54
C ILE A 408 -9.65 -17.31 24.31
N LYS A 409 -10.33 -16.35 24.93
CA LYS A 409 -9.72 -15.35 25.82
C LYS A 409 -9.29 -15.99 27.12
#